data_AF-A7LGL7-F1
#
_entry.id   AF-A7LGL7-F1
#
_cell.length_a   1.000
_cell.length_b   1.000
_cell.length_c   1.000
_cell.angle_alpha   90.00
_cell.angle_beta   90.00
_cell.angle_gamma   90.00
#
_symmetry.space_group_name_H-M   'P 1'
#
loop_
_entity.id
_entity.type
_entity.pdbx_description
1 polymer ?
#
loop_
_entity_poly.entity_id
_entity_poly.type
_entity_poly.pdbx_seq_one_letter_code
_entity_poly.pdbx_strand_id
1 'polypeptide(L)' 'MSTQNSSKLRLKMAEELITKFEGHIYKSLSKTKPEEREDLAQEIRLKIVEKVFNSNFNEAPGFFDVLLNDDYY' A
#
# COMPACT_ATOMS: atom_id res chain seq x y z
N MET A 1 11.87 -7.42 -27.24
CA MET A 1 12.33 -7.59 -25.84
C MET A 1 11.91 -6.37 -25.00
N SER A 2 10.61 -6.17 -24.75
CA SER A 2 10.13 -4.88 -24.19
C SER A 2 9.28 -4.99 -22.92
N THR A 3 8.99 -6.21 -22.44
CA THR A 3 8.03 -6.44 -21.35
C THR A 3 8.67 -6.52 -19.95
N GLN A 4 9.99 -6.68 -19.85
CA GLN A 4 10.68 -6.92 -18.56
C GLN A 4 10.93 -5.65 -17.72
N ASN A 5 10.89 -4.44 -18.31
CA ASN A 5 11.25 -3.21 -17.58
C ASN A 5 10.10 -2.70 -16.70
N SER A 6 8.85 -2.89 -17.13
CA SER A 6 7.65 -2.43 -16.42
C SER A 6 7.34 -3.27 -15.16
N SER A 7 7.54 -4.58 -15.21
CA SER A 7 7.35 -5.47 -14.05
C SER A 7 8.38 -5.21 -12.96
N LYS A 8 9.64 -4.99 -13.33
CA LYS A 8 10.72 -4.66 -12.39
C LYS A 8 10.48 -3.30 -11.70
N LEU A 9 9.94 -2.32 -12.42
CA LEU A 9 9.53 -1.04 -11.85
C LEU A 9 8.40 -1.19 -10.82
N ARG A 10 7.38 -2.01 -11.11
CA ARG A 10 6.28 -2.30 -10.18
C ARG A 10 6.74 -3.04 -8.92
N LEU A 11 7.67 -3.98 -9.05
CA LEU A 11 8.30 -4.63 -7.89
C LEU A 11 8.97 -3.61 -6.98
N LYS A 12 9.81 -2.74 -7.55
CA LYS A 12 10.49 -1.70 -6.79
C LYS A 12 9.51 -0.73 -6.11
N MET A 13 8.46 -0.33 -6.83
CA MET A 13 7.41 0.53 -6.28
C MET A 13 6.65 -0.14 -5.12
N ALA A 14 6.34 -1.43 -5.22
CA ALA A 14 5.71 -2.18 -4.13
C ALA A 14 6.62 -2.27 -2.90
N GLU A 15 7.91 -2.55 -3.07
CA GLU A 15 8.89 -2.56 -1.97
C GLU A 15 9.01 -1.20 -1.28
N GLU A 16 9.08 -0.11 -2.05
CA GLU A 16 9.14 1.25 -1.52
C GLU A 16 7.85 1.61 -0.75
N LEU A 17 6.68 1.23 -1.27
CA LEU A 17 5.40 1.47 -0.61
C LEU A 17 5.28 0.67 0.68
N ILE A 18 5.59 -0.63 0.67
CA ILE A 18 5.58 -1.48 1.86
C ILE A 18 6.48 -0.86 2.93
N THR A 19 7.72 -0.52 2.58
CA THR A 19 8.68 0.09 3.51
C THR A 19 8.16 1.40 4.09
N LYS A 20 7.53 2.24 3.26
CA LYS A 20 6.96 3.52 3.70
C LYS A 20 5.76 3.33 4.64
N PHE A 21 4.90 2.36 4.36
CA PHE A 21 3.70 2.11 5.15
C PHE A 21 3.95 1.22 6.37
N GLU A 22 5.08 0.53 6.45
CA GLU A 22 5.41 -0.42 7.51
C GLU A 22 5.24 0.18 8.91
N GLY A 23 5.77 1.39 9.15
CA GLY A 23 5.61 2.09 10.42
C GLY A 23 4.15 2.44 10.75
N HIS A 24 3.33 2.70 9.74
CA HIS A 24 1.89 2.97 9.90
C HIS A 24 1.10 1.67 10.14
N ILE A 25 1.46 0.58 9.46
CA ILE A 25 0.86 -0.75 9.63
C ILE A 25 1.06 -1.20 11.08
N TYR A 26 2.30 -1.19 11.58
CA TYR A 26 2.59 -1.59 12.95
C TYR A 26 1.94 -0.67 14.00
N LYS A 27 1.90 0.65 13.77
CA LYS A 27 1.16 1.56 14.65
C LYS A 27 -0.33 1.25 14.68
N SER A 28 -0.94 0.95 13.53
CA SER A 28 -2.37 0.66 13.43
C SER A 28 -2.71 -0.68 14.09
N LEU A 29 -1.84 -1.69 13.95
CA LEU A 29 -2.00 -3.02 14.53
C LEU A 29 -1.60 -3.10 16.01
N SER A 30 -0.99 -2.04 16.58
CA SER A 30 -0.62 -2.00 18.00
C SER A 30 -1.81 -2.19 18.96
N LYS A 31 -3.03 -1.88 18.48
CA LYS A 31 -4.30 -2.07 19.22
C LYS A 31 -4.96 -3.42 18.96
N THR A 32 -4.44 -4.22 18.05
CA THR A 32 -4.93 -5.57 17.75
C THR A 32 -4.29 -6.61 18.66
N LYS A 33 -4.91 -7.80 18.80
CA LYS A 33 -4.35 -8.89 19.59
C LYS A 33 -2.99 -9.32 19.03
N PRO A 34 -1.97 -9.54 19.88
CA PRO A 34 -0.63 -9.92 19.42
C PRO A 34 -0.62 -11.12 18.45
N GLU A 35 -1.45 -12.13 18.69
CA GLU A 35 -1.57 -13.30 17.81
C GLU A 35 -2.07 -12.98 16.39
N GLU A 36 -2.86 -11.93 16.22
CA GLU A 36 -3.47 -11.55 14.93
C GLU A 36 -2.60 -10.51 14.17
N ARG A 37 -1.61 -9.90 14.83
CA ARG A 37 -0.85 -8.76 14.27
C ARG A 37 -0.02 -9.13 13.05
N GLU A 38 0.70 -10.24 13.10
CA GLU A 38 1.59 -10.60 11.98
C GLU A 38 0.79 -11.03 10.76
N ASP A 39 -0.28 -11.80 10.97
CA ASP A 39 -1.18 -12.23 9.89
C ASP A 39 -1.84 -11.02 9.22
N LEU A 40 -2.37 -10.06 10.00
CA LEU A 40 -2.95 -8.83 9.47
C LEU A 40 -1.91 -7.94 8.79
N ALA A 41 -0.68 -7.87 9.30
CA ALA A 41 0.40 -7.14 8.64
C ALA A 41 0.71 -7.75 7.27
N GLN A 42 0.79 -9.08 7.18
CA GLN A 42 1.00 -9.77 5.91
C GLN A 42 -0.16 -9.56 4.93
N GLU A 43 -1.41 -9.58 5.40
CA GLU A 43 -2.57 -9.30 4.56
C GLU A 43 -2.52 -7.88 3.97
N ILE A 44 -2.15 -6.88 4.78
CA ILE A 44 -2.00 -5.50 4.30
C ILE A 44 -0.86 -5.38 3.28
N ARG A 45 0.29 -6.02 3.55
CA ARG A 45 1.42 -6.05 2.59
C ARG A 45 0.98 -6.69 1.26
N LEU A 46 0.25 -7.80 1.31
CA LEU A 46 -0.27 -8.48 0.14
C LEU A 46 -1.23 -7.57 -0.64
N LYS A 47 -2.13 -6.86 0.05
CA LYS A 47 -3.06 -5.90 -0.58
C LYS A 47 -2.34 -4.75 -1.28
N ILE A 48 -1.23 -4.27 -0.72
CA ILE A 48 -0.39 -3.24 -1.36
C ILE A 48 0.20 -3.79 -2.67
N VAL A 49 0.78 -4.99 -2.64
CA VAL A 49 1.31 -5.64 -3.85
C VAL A 49 0.19 -5.84 -4.87
N GLU A 50 -0.93 -6.44 -4.48
CA GLU A 50 -2.09 -6.63 -5.37
C GLU A 50 -2.52 -5.30 -6.01
N LYS A 51 -2.60 -4.21 -5.25
CA LYS A 51 -3.00 -2.90 -5.77
C LYS A 51 -1.98 -2.35 -6.76
N VAL A 52 -0.67 -2.47 -6.48
CA VAL A 52 0.41 -2.01 -7.37
C VAL A 52 0.43 -2.77 -8.69
N PHE A 53 0.09 -4.05 -8.67
CA PHE A 53 0.11 -4.91 -9.85
C PHE A 53 -1.21 -4.94 -10.62
N ASN A 54 -2.34 -4.73 -9.96
CA ASN A 54 -3.68 -4.83 -10.56
C ASN A 54 -4.37 -3.48 -10.83
N SER A 55 -3.88 -2.36 -10.29
CA SER A 55 -4.55 -1.07 -10.48
C SER A 55 -3.96 -0.29 -11.65
N ASN A 56 -4.83 0.15 -12.55
CA ASN A 56 -4.64 1.46 -13.16
C ASN A 56 -4.76 2.48 -12.02
N PHE A 57 -3.66 3.11 -11.62
CA PHE A 57 -3.57 4.10 -10.54
C PHE A 57 -4.44 5.37 -10.75
N ASN A 58 -5.31 5.39 -11.75
CA ASN A 58 -6.10 6.56 -12.14
C ASN A 58 -7.29 6.86 -11.21
N GLU A 59 -7.65 5.95 -10.30
CA GLU A 59 -8.70 6.20 -9.32
C GLU A 59 -8.18 5.88 -7.92
N ALA A 60 -7.81 6.95 -7.20
CA ALA A 60 -7.69 6.88 -5.76
C ALA A 60 -9.11 6.58 -5.19
N PRO A 61 -9.26 5.65 -4.23
CA PRO A 61 -10.54 5.46 -3.56
C PRO A 61 -11.00 6.80 -2.97
N GLY A 62 -12.28 7.17 -3.12
CA GLY A 62 -12.79 8.49 -2.73
C GLY A 62 -12.52 8.94 -1.29
N PHE A 63 -12.12 8.01 -0.40
CA PHE A 63 -11.56 8.33 0.91
C PHE A 63 -10.29 9.20 0.84
N PHE A 64 -9.42 8.96 -0.14
CA PHE A 64 -8.20 9.74 -0.37
C PHE A 64 -8.47 11.06 -1.09
N ASP A 65 -9.55 11.17 -1.88
CA ASP A 65 -9.98 12.47 -2.43
C ASP A 65 -10.32 13.45 -1.30
N VAL A 66 -10.92 12.97 -0.21
CA VAL A 66 -11.23 13.81 0.95
C VAL A 66 -9.95 14.29 1.64
N LEU A 67 -8.91 13.45 1.72
CA LEU A 67 -7.63 13.83 2.34
C LEU A 67 -6.74 14.69 1.45
N LEU A 68 -6.85 14.57 0.12
CA LEU A 68 -6.06 15.34 -0.84
C LEU A 68 -6.68 16.69 -1.21
N ASN A 69 -7.98 16.86 -0.97
CA ASN A 69 -8.69 18.15 -1.16
C ASN A 69 -8.73 19.00 0.13
N ASP A 70 -8.04 18.60 1.20
CA ASP A 70 -8.00 19.34 2.47
C ASP A 70 -7.03 20.55 2.44
N ASP A 71 -6.48 20.89 1.27
CA ASP A 71 -5.69 22.12 1.00
C ASP A 71 -6.59 23.37 0.74
N TYR A 72 -7.77 23.46 1.37
CA TYR A 72 -8.59 24.68 1.37
C TYR A 72 -8.63 25.32 2.77
N TYR A 73 -7.52 25.96 3.13
CA TYR A 73 -7.47 27.14 4.02
C TYR A 73 -6.32 28.06 3.60
#